data_AF-A0A954HW79-F1
#
_entry.id   AF-A0A954HW79-F1
#
_cell.length_a   1.000
_cell.length_b   1.000
_cell.length_c   1.000
_cell.angle_alpha   90.00
_cell.angle_beta   90.00
_cell.angle_gamma   90.00
#
_symmetry.space_group_name_H-M   'P 1'
#
loop_
_entity.id
_entity.type
_entity.pdbx_description
1 polymer ?
#
loop_
_entity_poly.entity_id
_entity_poly.type
_entity_poly.pdbx_seq_one_letter_code
_entity_poly.pdbx_strand_id
1 'polypeptide(L)'
;PKAMRKIGIGHAPAPAVNPAEEVTVRLHFDQWMNQLSPRLRRVAMLLAAGLNTVDVAEIIGITRGGVSMIRRELIADYRGFAGDGGL
;
A
#
# COMPACT_ATOMS: atom_id res chain seq x y z
N PRO A 1 -18.78 -34.72 -27.84
CA PRO A 1 -17.31 -34.80 -27.66
C PRO A 1 -16.71 -33.40 -27.57
N LYS A 2 -15.80 -33.23 -26.62
CA LYS A 2 -15.17 -31.98 -26.13
C LYS A 2 -14.23 -31.33 -27.16
N ALA A 3 -14.24 -30.00 -27.25
CA ALA A 3 -13.04 -29.20 -27.49
C ALA A 3 -13.27 -27.72 -27.10
N MET A 4 -13.12 -27.41 -25.81
CA MET A 4 -12.92 -26.03 -25.33
C MET A 4 -11.44 -25.68 -25.55
N ARG A 5 -11.15 -24.68 -26.40
CA ARG A 5 -9.83 -24.05 -26.49
C ARG A 5 -9.64 -23.16 -25.26
N LYS A 6 -8.73 -23.54 -24.36
CA LYS A 6 -8.24 -22.68 -23.28
C LYS A 6 -7.40 -21.57 -23.89
N ILE A 7 -7.86 -20.33 -23.82
CA ILE A 7 -7.00 -19.16 -24.04
C ILE A 7 -6.17 -19.02 -22.76
N GLY A 8 -4.91 -19.44 -22.83
CA GLY A 8 -3.95 -19.20 -21.77
C GLY A 8 -3.70 -17.71 -21.64
N ILE A 9 -4.21 -17.10 -20.57
CA ILE A 9 -3.71 -15.82 -20.11
C ILE A 9 -2.31 -16.12 -19.57
N GLY A 10 -1.30 -15.87 -20.39
CA GLY A 10 0.08 -15.80 -19.92
C GLY A 10 0.17 -14.64 -18.95
N HIS A 11 -0.08 -14.91 -17.66
CA HIS A 11 0.40 -14.05 -16.59
C HIS A 11 1.92 -14.16 -16.66
N ALA A 12 2.56 -13.19 -17.33
CA ALA A 12 3.99 -13.02 -17.18
C ALA A 12 4.27 -13.02 -15.67
N PRO A 13 5.18 -13.86 -15.15
CA PRO A 13 5.51 -13.80 -13.74
C PRO A 13 5.94 -12.36 -13.47
N ALA A 14 5.37 -11.76 -12.41
CA ALA A 14 5.89 -10.50 -11.90
C ALA A 14 7.43 -10.62 -11.83
N PRO A 15 8.19 -9.59 -12.21
CA PRO A 15 9.64 -9.66 -12.15
C PRO A 15 10.01 -10.20 -10.77
N ALA A 16 10.88 -11.21 -10.74
CA ALA A 16 11.33 -11.79 -9.49
C ALA A 16 12.00 -10.68 -8.67
N VAL A 17 11.25 -10.10 -7.74
CA VAL A 17 11.77 -9.10 -6.81
C VAL A 17 12.92 -9.78 -6.08
N ASN A 18 14.11 -9.21 -6.17
CA ASN A 18 15.24 -9.76 -5.44
C ASN A 18 14.89 -9.68 -3.94
N PRO A 19 15.09 -10.75 -3.14
CA PRO A 19 14.84 -10.68 -1.69
C PRO A 19 15.50 -9.47 -1.01
N ALA A 20 16.64 -8.99 -1.50
CA ALA A 20 17.26 -7.76 -1.01
C ALA A 20 16.42 -6.50 -1.28
N GLU A 21 15.78 -6.42 -2.45
CA GLU A 21 14.87 -5.33 -2.81
C GLU A 21 13.59 -5.38 -1.97
N GLU A 22 13.02 -6.57 -1.77
CA GLU A 22 11.85 -6.74 -0.90
C GLU A 22 12.16 -6.32 0.54
N VAL A 23 13.31 -6.76 1.08
CA VAL A 23 13.76 -6.38 2.42
C VAL A 23 13.99 -4.86 2.51
N THR A 24 14.57 -4.24 1.49
CA THR A 24 14.80 -2.79 1.44
C THR A 24 13.48 -2.03 1.51
N VAL A 25 12.50 -2.41 0.70
CA VAL A 25 11.17 -1.77 0.70
C VAL A 25 10.49 -1.91 2.06
N ARG A 26 10.55 -3.10 2.68
CA ARG A 26 9.92 -3.36 3.98
C ARG A 26 10.59 -2.57 5.10
N LEU A 27 11.92 -2.51 5.14
CA LEU A 27 12.67 -1.70 6.10
C LEU A 27 12.35 -0.21 5.96
N HIS A 28 12.30 0.29 4.73
CA HIS A 28 11.97 1.69 4.46
C HIS A 28 10.54 2.02 4.92
N PHE A 29 9.60 1.12 4.67
CA PHE A 29 8.22 1.26 5.11
C PHE A 29 8.09 1.27 6.64
N ASP A 30 8.74 0.33 7.33
CA ASP A 30 8.70 0.27 8.80
C ASP A 30 9.33 1.51 9.45
N GLN A 31 10.43 2.01 8.87
CA GLN A 31 11.09 3.23 9.34
C GLN A 31 10.19 4.46 9.17
N TRP A 32 9.53 4.60 8.01
CA TRP A 32 8.55 5.65 7.76
C TRP A 32 7.36 5.57 8.72
N MET A 33 6.80 4.36 8.92
CA MET A 33 5.66 4.13 9.81
C MET A 33 5.92 4.54 11.27
N ASN A 34 7.19 4.52 11.70
CA ASN A 34 7.57 4.96 13.04
C ASN A 34 7.65 6.49 13.20
N GLN A 35 7.65 7.25 12.11
CA GLN A 35 7.63 8.73 12.13
C GLN A 35 6.20 9.29 12.11
N LEU A 36 5.24 8.49 11.65
CA LEU A 36 3.83 8.89 11.59
C LEU A 36 3.23 9.11 12.98
N SER A 37 2.35 10.11 13.08
CA SER A 37 1.50 10.25 14.26
C SER A 37 0.65 8.99 14.48
N PRO A 38 0.24 8.67 15.73
CA PRO A 38 -0.51 7.43 16.03
C PRO A 38 -1.77 7.25 15.16
N ARG A 39 -2.45 8.35 14.84
CA ARG A 39 -3.64 8.36 13.98
C ARG A 39 -3.31 8.02 12.53
N LEU A 40 -2.30 8.66 11.95
CA LEU A 40 -1.87 8.41 10.58
C LEU A 40 -1.33 6.98 10.42
N ARG A 41 -0.53 6.53 11.39
CA ARG A 41 -0.02 5.16 11.45
C ARG A 41 -1.14 4.14 11.47
N ARG A 42 -2.19 4.36 12.27
CA ARG A 42 -3.33 3.43 12.34
C ARG A 42 -4.06 3.31 11.00
N VAL A 43 -4.28 4.43 10.31
CA VAL A 43 -4.88 4.43 8.97
C VAL A 43 -3.97 3.73 7.96
N ALA A 44 -2.67 4.05 7.96
CA ALA A 44 -1.68 3.45 7.06
C ALA A 44 -1.61 1.92 7.21
N MET A 45 -1.64 1.39 8.45
CA MET A 45 -1.66 -0.06 8.69
C MET A 45 -2.90 -0.74 8.11
N LEU A 46 -4.10 -0.17 8.30
CA LEU A 46 -5.32 -0.78 7.78
C LEU A 46 -5.33 -0.78 6.25
N LEU A 47 -4.85 0.31 5.64
CA LEU A 47 -4.70 0.40 4.18
C LEU A 47 -3.66 -0.60 3.66
N ALA A 48 -2.52 -0.75 4.35
CA ALA A 48 -1.48 -1.71 4.00
C ALA A 48 -1.96 -3.17 4.15
N ALA A 49 -2.89 -3.43 5.09
CA ALA A 49 -3.57 -4.71 5.22
C ALA A 49 -4.60 -5.00 4.11
N GLY A 50 -4.80 -4.07 3.17
CA GLY A 50 -5.69 -4.23 2.02
C GLY A 50 -7.13 -3.78 2.24
N LEU A 51 -7.46 -3.16 3.38
CA LEU A 51 -8.81 -2.66 3.63
C LEU A 51 -9.14 -1.50 2.70
N ASN A 52 -10.40 -1.42 2.28
CA ASN A 52 -10.87 -0.33 1.45
C ASN A 52 -11.18 0.93 2.29
N THR A 53 -11.37 2.07 1.61
CA THR A 53 -11.59 3.37 2.27
C THR A 53 -12.86 3.42 3.14
N VAL A 54 -13.88 2.62 2.82
CA VAL A 54 -15.13 2.54 3.60
C VAL A 54 -14.88 1.80 4.91
N ASP A 55 -14.28 0.62 4.86
CA ASP A 55 -14.00 -0.18 6.06
C ASP A 55 -13.08 0.58 7.02
N VAL A 56 -12.05 1.26 6.47
CA VAL A 56 -11.15 2.09 7.28
C VAL A 56 -11.88 3.28 7.92
N ALA A 57 -12.80 3.91 7.20
CA ALA A 57 -13.59 5.02 7.72
C ALA A 57 -14.44 4.57 8.93
N GLU A 58 -15.06 3.40 8.83
CA GLU A 58 -15.86 2.79 9.90
C GLU A 58 -15.01 2.42 11.12
N ILE A 59 -13.88 1.74 10.92
CA ILE A 59 -12.99 1.30 12.01
C ILE A 59 -12.40 2.50 12.77
N ILE A 60 -12.06 3.59 12.06
CA ILE A 60 -11.43 4.77 12.63
C ILE A 60 -12.46 5.77 13.17
N GLY A 61 -13.73 5.66 12.76
CA GLY A 61 -14.80 6.59 13.14
C GLY A 61 -14.67 7.96 12.47
N ILE A 62 -14.23 8.00 11.20
CA ILE A 62 -14.12 9.23 10.41
C ILE A 62 -14.87 9.11 9.08
N THR A 63 -15.05 10.22 8.37
CA THR A 63 -15.70 10.17 7.05
C THR A 63 -14.80 9.52 6.00
N ARG A 64 -15.41 8.97 4.95
CA ARG A 64 -14.70 8.48 3.76
C ARG A 64 -13.80 9.57 3.14
N GLY A 65 -14.29 10.82 3.12
CA GLY A 65 -13.51 11.97 2.68
C GLY A 65 -12.27 12.23 3.55
N GLY A 66 -12.41 12.05 4.87
CA GLY A 66 -11.29 12.12 5.81
C GLY A 66 -10.22 11.05 5.56
N VAL A 67 -10.62 9.80 5.30
CA VAL A 67 -9.67 8.73 4.92
C VAL A 67 -8.97 9.08 3.60
N SER A 68 -9.70 9.58 2.60
CA SER A 68 -9.10 10.02 1.34
C SER A 68 -8.11 11.18 1.50
N MET A 69 -8.38 12.11 2.41
CA MET A 69 -7.44 13.19 2.74
C MET A 69 -6.18 12.65 3.41
N ILE A 70 -6.33 11.79 4.43
CA ILE A 70 -5.21 11.12 5.10
C ILE A 70 -4.39 10.29 4.11
N ARG A 71 -5.01 9.59 3.15
CA ARG A 71 -4.28 8.86 2.12
C ARG A 71 -3.37 9.78 1.30
N ARG A 72 -3.84 10.97 0.92
CA ARG A 72 -3.01 11.94 0.18
C ARG A 72 -1.87 12.46 1.03
N GLU A 73 -2.12 12.73 2.30
CA GLU A 73 -1.10 13.15 3.27
C GLU A 73 -0.02 12.08 3.44
N LEU A 74 -0.40 10.82 3.65
CA LEU A 74 0.52 9.68 3.72
C LEU A 74 1.37 9.52 2.46
N ILE A 75 0.79 9.70 1.26
CA ILE A 75 1.54 9.62 0.00
C ILE A 75 2.55 10.76 -0.12
N ALA A 76 2.14 11.98 0.22
CA ALA A 76 3.05 13.13 0.20
C ALA A 76 4.18 12.98 1.21
N ASP A 77 3.86 12.54 2.42
CA ASP A 77 4.81 12.28 3.50
C ASP A 77 5.80 11.17 3.14
N TYR A 78 5.32 10.04 2.62
CA TYR A 78 6.20 8.96 2.15
C TYR A 78 7.13 9.40 1.03
N ARG A 79 6.66 10.22 0.08
CA ARG A 79 7.51 10.78 -0.98
C ARG A 79 8.60 11.69 -0.42
N GLY A 80 8.27 12.52 0.57
CA GLY A 80 9.27 13.34 1.27
C GLY A 80 10.29 12.49 2.02
N PHE A 81 9.84 11.42 2.69
CA PHE A 81 10.70 10.48 3.40
C PHE A 81 11.62 9.68 2.48
N ALA A 82 11.12 9.25 1.31
CA ALA A 82 11.90 8.49 0.33
C ALA A 82 12.98 9.33 -0.39
N GLY A 83 12.99 10.64 -0.17
CA GLY A 83 13.73 11.59 -0.99
C GLY A 83 13.03 11.76 -2.34
N ASP A 84 12.82 13.00 -2.78
CA ASP A 84 12.21 13.34 -4.06
C ASP A 84 12.93 12.60 -5.21
N GLY A 85 12.40 11.45 -5.63
CA GLY A 85 13.02 10.52 -6.59
C GLY A 85 13.03 9.02 -6.21
N GLY A 86 12.35 8.59 -5.14
CA GLY A 86 12.33 7.19 -4.71
C GLY A 86 11.66 6.20 -5.67
N LEU A 87 12.50 5.58 -6.53
CA LEU A 87 12.33 4.61 -7.64
C LEU A 87 12.20 5.22 -9.04
#